data_AF-A0A7X6TE06-F1
#
_entry.id   AF-A0A7X6TE06-F1
#
_cell.length_a   1.000
_cell.length_b   1.000
_cell.length_c   1.000
_cell.angle_alpha   90.00
_cell.angle_beta   90.00
_cell.angle_gamma   90.00
#
_symmetry.space_group_name_H-M   'P 1'
#
loop_
_entity.id
_entity.type
_entity.pdbx_description
1 polymer ?
#
loop_
_entity_poly.entity_id
_entity_poly.type
_entity_poly.pdbx_seq_one_letter_code
_entity_poly.pdbx_strand_id
1 'polypeptide(L)'
;MQLPNGGFEHWEAPGKTQEALAWNSFASASGSGLAYSLGRTKQIFETDQIRPGSDGNKSILIVSRSLLGHTINGTITTGQLNLGSINPKSPDNYIITRSENKDFHQSFTGLPDSIVFWTKFSSKDICNQAFMKLIIHDNCDVADTLKPDKSPHSLIIAQTSAYINHTQGKWKRISVPIEYYNIHKKPAYLLLIFTTNEIPGQGTGEDSLYLDDISFIYRH
;
A
#
# COMPACT_ATOMS: atom_id res chain seq x y z
N MET A 1 -11.22 -15.15 4.59
CA MET A 1 -11.56 -13.70 4.59
C MET A 1 -10.86 -13.04 3.41
N GLN A 2 -11.53 -12.16 2.68
CA GLN A 2 -10.93 -11.41 1.57
C GLN A 2 -10.86 -9.92 1.90
N LEU A 3 -10.01 -9.19 1.17
CA LEU A 3 -9.93 -7.74 1.27
C LEU A 3 -11.13 -7.09 0.57
N PRO A 4 -11.82 -6.12 1.19
CA PRO A 4 -12.83 -5.36 0.46
C PRO A 4 -12.18 -4.58 -0.69
N ASN A 5 -12.88 -4.50 -1.82
CA ASN A 5 -12.46 -3.70 -2.99
C ASN A 5 -11.02 -3.99 -3.46
N GLY A 6 -10.57 -5.25 -3.39
CA GLY A 6 -9.23 -5.66 -3.85
C GLY A 6 -9.04 -5.59 -5.37
N GLY A 7 -10.13 -5.50 -6.15
CA GLY A 7 -10.13 -5.23 -7.60
C GLY A 7 -10.32 -3.76 -7.97
N PHE A 8 -10.42 -2.85 -6.99
CA PHE A 8 -10.49 -1.39 -7.23
C PHE A 8 -11.68 -0.91 -8.08
N GLU A 9 -12.83 -1.56 -7.94
CA GLU A 9 -14.06 -1.24 -8.68
C GLU A 9 -14.87 -0.07 -8.07
N HIS A 10 -14.60 0.28 -6.82
CA HIS A 10 -15.37 1.30 -6.10
C HIS A 10 -14.48 2.43 -5.60
N TRP A 11 -14.91 3.66 -5.87
CA TRP A 11 -14.14 4.88 -5.58
C TRP A 11 -15.00 5.93 -4.89
N GLU A 12 -14.36 6.80 -4.13
CA GLU A 12 -15.04 7.97 -3.58
C GLU A 12 -15.54 8.91 -4.69
N ALA A 13 -16.70 9.51 -4.45
CA ALA A 13 -17.30 10.48 -5.38
C ALA A 13 -16.39 11.71 -5.60
N PRO A 14 -16.50 12.37 -6.76
CA PRO A 14 -15.87 13.67 -7.01
C PRO A 14 -16.18 14.69 -5.90
N GLY A 15 -15.19 15.51 -5.54
CA GLY A 15 -15.29 16.48 -4.43
C GLY A 15 -14.90 15.93 -3.06
N LYS A 16 -14.60 14.63 -2.94
CA LYS A 16 -13.90 14.03 -1.79
C LYS A 16 -12.40 13.84 -2.09
N THR A 17 -11.74 12.88 -1.43
CA THR A 17 -10.33 12.56 -1.69
C THR A 17 -10.15 11.83 -3.04
N GLN A 18 -11.23 11.22 -3.55
CA GLN A 18 -11.25 10.43 -4.79
C GLN A 18 -10.28 9.24 -4.74
N GLU A 19 -10.17 8.61 -3.57
CA GLU A 19 -9.42 7.39 -3.34
C GLU A 19 -10.34 6.15 -3.49
N ALA A 20 -9.75 4.97 -3.70
CA ALA A 20 -10.49 3.72 -3.78
C ALA A 20 -11.09 3.39 -2.40
N LEU A 21 -12.35 2.95 -2.33
CA LEU A 21 -12.99 2.63 -1.06
C LEU A 21 -12.21 1.52 -0.32
N ALA A 22 -12.09 1.65 1.01
CA ALA A 22 -11.27 0.81 1.90
C ALA A 22 -9.74 0.93 1.73
N TRP A 23 -9.29 1.92 0.95
CA TRP A 23 -7.89 2.23 0.77
C TRP A 23 -7.62 3.71 0.96
N ASN A 24 -6.37 4.04 1.26
CA ASN A 24 -5.90 5.39 1.51
C ASN A 24 -4.62 5.67 0.73
N SER A 25 -4.44 6.93 0.35
CA SER A 25 -3.24 7.45 -0.29
C SER A 25 -2.96 8.87 0.24
N PHE A 26 -2.22 9.67 -0.53
CA PHE A 26 -1.77 10.98 -0.11
C PHE A 26 -2.91 11.97 0.17
N ALA A 27 -4.08 11.82 -0.45
CA ALA A 27 -5.16 12.80 -0.27
C ALA A 27 -5.79 12.71 1.13
N SER A 28 -5.82 11.51 1.73
CA SER A 28 -6.32 11.26 3.10
C SER A 28 -5.22 11.21 4.18
N ALA A 29 -3.97 11.51 3.81
CA ALA A 29 -2.83 11.51 4.72
C ALA A 29 -3.01 12.46 5.92
N SER A 30 -2.33 12.16 7.03
CA SER A 30 -2.16 13.05 8.20
C SER A 30 -0.81 13.78 8.16
N GLY A 31 -0.63 14.78 9.02
CA GLY A 31 0.62 15.48 9.19
C GLY A 31 0.43 16.97 9.45
N SER A 32 1.53 17.72 9.41
CA SER A 32 1.52 19.17 9.55
C SER A 32 2.72 19.79 8.81
N GLY A 33 2.69 21.11 8.64
CA GLY A 33 3.78 21.85 8.02
C GLY A 33 3.90 21.64 6.51
N LEU A 34 5.08 21.94 5.96
CA LEU A 34 5.29 22.04 4.51
C LEU A 34 5.09 20.71 3.78
N ALA A 35 5.56 19.61 4.37
CA ALA A 35 5.43 18.27 3.79
C ALA A 35 3.96 17.88 3.62
N TYR A 36 3.15 18.12 4.65
CA TYR A 36 1.70 17.89 4.61
C TYR A 36 1.00 18.80 3.60
N SER A 37 1.28 20.11 3.63
CA SER A 37 0.62 21.08 2.76
C SER A 37 0.87 20.83 1.26
N LEU A 38 2.06 20.34 0.90
CA LEU A 38 2.44 20.08 -0.50
C LEU A 38 2.29 18.61 -0.91
N GLY A 39 2.37 17.69 0.04
CA GLY A 39 2.43 16.25 -0.20
C GLY A 39 1.07 15.60 -0.43
N ARG A 40 -0.05 16.21 -0.01
CA ARG A 40 -1.41 15.66 -0.18
C ARG A 40 -1.95 15.67 -1.60
N THR A 41 -1.08 15.70 -2.59
CA THR A 41 -1.51 15.66 -3.98
C THR A 41 -1.89 14.23 -4.35
N LYS A 42 -2.98 14.08 -5.09
CA LYS A 42 -3.44 12.81 -5.62
C LYS A 42 -2.34 12.11 -6.44
N GLN A 43 -2.05 10.86 -6.10
CA GLN A 43 -1.06 10.00 -6.77
C GLN A 43 -1.64 8.64 -7.16
N ILE A 44 -2.96 8.49 -7.04
CA ILE A 44 -3.68 7.29 -7.46
C ILE A 44 -4.85 7.65 -8.38
N PHE A 45 -5.14 6.77 -9.33
CA PHE A 45 -6.13 6.99 -10.37
C PHE A 45 -6.86 5.70 -10.70
N GLU A 46 -8.19 5.78 -10.81
CA GLU A 46 -9.01 4.73 -11.43
C GLU A 46 -8.64 4.60 -12.91
N THR A 47 -8.60 3.38 -13.44
CA THR A 47 -8.31 3.14 -14.86
C THR A 47 -9.05 1.93 -15.40
N ASP A 48 -9.40 1.97 -16.68
CA ASP A 48 -10.01 0.83 -17.40
C ASP A 48 -8.96 -0.19 -17.91
N GLN A 49 -7.68 0.03 -17.59
CA GLN A 49 -6.65 -0.96 -17.88
C GLN A 49 -6.73 -2.09 -16.87
N ILE A 50 -7.35 -3.21 -17.25
CA ILE A 50 -7.50 -4.39 -16.40
C ILE A 50 -6.51 -5.50 -16.78
N ARG A 51 -6.29 -6.44 -15.86
CA ARG A 51 -5.52 -7.66 -16.17
C ARG A 51 -6.27 -8.56 -17.18
N PRO A 52 -5.55 -9.45 -17.88
CA PRO A 52 -6.20 -10.50 -18.66
C PRO A 52 -7.12 -11.38 -17.79
N GLY A 53 -8.35 -11.59 -18.26
CA GLY A 53 -9.36 -12.42 -17.59
C GLY A 53 -9.84 -11.85 -16.24
N SER A 54 -9.76 -10.53 -16.04
CA SER A 54 -10.44 -9.89 -14.90
C SER A 54 -11.96 -10.05 -15.05
N ASP A 55 -12.64 -10.29 -13.94
CA ASP A 55 -14.10 -10.21 -13.86
C ASP A 55 -14.58 -8.76 -13.62
N GLY A 56 -13.65 -7.88 -13.20
CA GLY A 56 -13.84 -6.46 -12.99
C GLY A 56 -13.61 -5.63 -14.25
N ASN A 57 -13.96 -4.34 -14.18
CA ASN A 57 -13.79 -3.39 -15.28
C ASN A 57 -12.75 -2.31 -14.97
N LYS A 58 -12.26 -2.27 -13.73
CA LYS A 58 -11.38 -1.23 -13.24
C LYS A 58 -10.13 -1.84 -12.64
N SER A 59 -9.12 -1.00 -12.56
CA SER A 59 -7.94 -1.24 -11.74
C SER A 59 -7.46 0.09 -11.19
N ILE A 60 -6.34 0.06 -10.46
CA ILE A 60 -5.71 1.27 -9.95
C ILE A 60 -4.36 1.52 -10.62
N LEU A 61 -4.11 2.77 -10.96
CA LEU A 61 -2.79 3.30 -11.31
C LEU A 61 -2.27 4.13 -10.13
N ILE A 62 -1.07 3.79 -9.66
CA ILE A 62 -0.31 4.53 -8.64
C ILE A 62 0.89 5.16 -9.33
N VAL A 63 1.15 6.45 -9.11
CA VAL A 63 2.27 7.16 -9.73
C VAL A 63 3.16 7.84 -8.70
N SER A 64 4.47 7.79 -8.94
CA SER A 64 5.40 8.68 -8.26
C SER A 64 5.34 10.09 -8.85
N ARG A 65 5.88 11.07 -8.13
CA ARG A 65 6.05 12.45 -8.61
C ARG A 65 7.35 13.04 -8.07
N SER A 66 7.70 14.22 -8.57
CA SER A 66 8.76 15.04 -8.00
C SER A 66 8.18 16.22 -7.23
N LEU A 67 8.73 16.50 -6.04
CA LEU A 67 8.39 17.67 -5.23
C LEU A 67 9.67 18.25 -4.62
N LEU A 68 9.97 19.51 -4.93
CA LEU A 68 11.14 20.23 -4.41
C LEU A 68 12.47 19.46 -4.61
N GLY A 69 12.63 18.79 -5.75
CA GLY A 69 13.83 17.99 -6.06
C GLY A 69 13.88 16.62 -5.39
N HIS A 70 12.86 16.24 -4.62
CA HIS A 70 12.72 14.90 -4.05
C HIS A 70 11.71 14.07 -4.85
N THR A 71 12.04 12.80 -5.07
CA THR A 71 11.05 11.82 -5.55
C THR A 71 10.07 11.50 -4.42
N ILE A 72 8.79 11.62 -4.68
CA ILE A 72 7.71 11.18 -3.79
C ILE A 72 7.14 9.91 -4.37
N ASN A 73 7.35 8.79 -3.68
CA ASN A 73 6.84 7.49 -4.13
C ASN A 73 5.32 7.50 -4.12
N GLY A 74 4.71 6.93 -5.16
CA GLY A 74 3.27 6.72 -5.15
C GLY A 74 2.96 5.56 -4.21
N THR A 75 1.98 5.73 -3.33
CA THR A 75 1.66 4.75 -2.29
C THR A 75 0.15 4.60 -2.13
N ILE A 76 -0.30 3.36 -1.96
CA ILE A 76 -1.65 3.03 -1.49
C ILE A 76 -1.55 2.07 -0.31
N THR A 77 -2.46 2.21 0.67
CA THR A 77 -2.43 1.43 1.89
C THR A 77 -3.81 1.23 2.51
N THR A 78 -3.97 0.21 3.34
CA THR A 78 -5.16 0.06 4.21
C THR A 78 -5.06 0.84 5.53
N GLY A 79 -3.90 1.45 5.80
CA GLY A 79 -3.67 2.35 6.93
C GLY A 79 -3.76 3.83 6.53
N GLN A 80 -3.07 4.69 7.26
CA GLN A 80 -2.93 6.12 6.97
C GLN A 80 -1.46 6.49 6.76
N LEU A 81 -1.18 7.29 5.74
CA LEU A 81 0.13 7.92 5.56
C LEU A 81 0.25 9.12 6.52
N ASN A 82 1.42 9.28 7.14
CA ASN A 82 1.79 10.49 7.86
C ASN A 82 2.89 11.25 7.10
N LEU A 83 2.65 12.52 6.78
CA LEU A 83 3.56 13.41 6.05
C LEU A 83 4.19 14.41 7.02
N GLY A 84 5.16 13.94 7.81
CA GLY A 84 5.79 14.74 8.86
C GLY A 84 7.03 15.53 8.43
N SER A 85 7.67 15.17 7.32
CA SER A 85 8.91 15.82 6.86
C SER A 85 9.07 15.83 5.35
N ILE A 86 9.71 16.88 4.83
CA ILE A 86 10.06 16.95 3.40
C ILE A 86 11.21 16.01 3.05
N ASN A 87 12.02 15.62 4.04
CA ASN A 87 13.03 14.57 3.86
C ASN A 87 12.32 13.22 3.76
N PRO A 88 12.35 12.54 2.60
CA PRO A 88 11.62 11.28 2.41
C PRO A 88 12.02 10.20 3.41
N LYS A 89 13.26 10.21 3.90
CA LYS A 89 13.81 9.20 4.83
C LYS A 89 13.55 9.52 6.30
N SER A 90 12.84 10.60 6.62
CA SER A 90 12.52 10.93 8.01
C SER A 90 11.62 9.86 8.63
N PRO A 91 11.87 9.43 9.88
CA PRO A 91 10.93 8.56 10.62
C PRO A 91 9.59 9.25 10.95
N ASP A 92 9.49 10.57 10.73
CA ASP A 92 8.20 11.29 10.79
C ASP A 92 7.32 11.03 9.56
N ASN A 93 7.89 10.43 8.51
CA ASN A 93 7.13 9.88 7.39
C ASN A 93 6.94 8.38 7.62
N TYR A 94 5.70 7.95 7.77
CA TYR A 94 5.37 6.57 8.07
C TYR A 94 3.96 6.23 7.63
N ILE A 95 3.65 4.95 7.63
CA ILE A 95 2.31 4.44 7.34
C ILE A 95 1.84 3.66 8.55
N ILE A 96 0.63 3.93 9.05
CA ILE A 96 0.15 3.36 10.32
C ILE A 96 -1.30 2.88 10.21
N THR A 97 -1.59 1.76 10.87
CA THR A 97 -2.97 1.38 11.20
C THR A 97 -3.46 2.25 12.34
N ARG A 98 -4.62 2.89 12.21
CA ARG A 98 -5.28 3.60 13.33
C ARG A 98 -6.41 2.73 13.88
N SER A 99 -6.18 1.99 14.95
CA SER A 99 -7.16 1.01 15.50
C SER A 99 -8.52 1.64 15.82
N GLU A 100 -8.50 2.90 16.26
CA GLU A 100 -9.70 3.66 16.66
C GLU A 100 -10.35 4.45 15.51
N ASN A 101 -9.84 4.35 14.28
CA ASN A 101 -10.41 5.03 13.13
C ASN A 101 -10.66 4.07 11.97
N LYS A 102 -11.96 3.82 11.71
CA LYS A 102 -12.43 2.91 10.67
C LYS A 102 -12.01 3.27 9.24
N ASP A 103 -11.67 4.53 9.00
CA ASP A 103 -11.24 4.99 7.69
C ASP A 103 -9.76 4.64 7.42
N PHE A 104 -9.00 4.30 8.48
CA PHE A 104 -7.54 4.11 8.45
C PHE A 104 -7.09 2.78 9.06
N HIS A 105 -7.98 1.79 9.05
CA HIS A 105 -7.64 0.41 9.37
C HIS A 105 -8.41 -0.56 8.48
N GLN A 106 -7.90 -1.79 8.38
CA GLN A 106 -8.64 -2.88 7.76
C GLN A 106 -8.80 -4.01 8.77
N SER A 107 -10.04 -4.22 9.23
CA SER A 107 -10.39 -5.38 10.05
C SER A 107 -10.06 -6.66 9.31
N PHE A 108 -9.27 -7.52 9.94
CA PHE A 108 -8.82 -8.78 9.37
C PHE A 108 -8.52 -9.82 10.45
N THR A 109 -9.31 -10.89 10.45
CA THR A 109 -9.18 -12.03 11.38
C THR A 109 -8.69 -13.31 10.70
N GLY A 110 -8.33 -13.21 9.41
CA GLY A 110 -7.88 -14.34 8.60
C GLY A 110 -6.45 -14.78 8.91
N LEU A 111 -6.19 -16.05 8.63
CA LEU A 111 -4.85 -16.66 8.63
C LEU A 111 -4.56 -17.26 7.24
N PRO A 112 -4.36 -16.44 6.19
CA PRO A 112 -4.05 -16.93 4.85
C PRO A 112 -2.61 -17.43 4.69
N ASP A 113 -2.40 -18.38 3.79
CA ASP A 113 -1.07 -18.90 3.46
C ASP A 113 -0.29 -17.98 2.53
N SER A 114 -1.02 -17.24 1.68
CA SER A 114 -0.40 -16.32 0.73
C SER A 114 -1.31 -15.17 0.34
N ILE A 115 -0.69 -14.09 -0.11
CA ILE A 115 -1.34 -13.00 -0.82
C ILE A 115 -1.02 -13.13 -2.31
N VAL A 116 -2.03 -12.92 -3.14
CA VAL A 116 -1.96 -12.93 -4.60
C VAL A 116 -2.48 -11.61 -5.12
N PHE A 117 -1.82 -11.05 -6.12
CA PHE A 117 -2.27 -9.84 -6.79
C PHE A 117 -1.74 -9.77 -8.22
N TRP A 118 -2.36 -8.95 -9.04
CA TRP A 118 -1.87 -8.63 -10.37
C TRP A 118 -1.26 -7.24 -10.40
N THR A 119 -0.17 -7.11 -11.14
CA THR A 119 0.56 -5.85 -11.22
C THR A 119 1.20 -5.62 -12.58
N LYS A 120 1.35 -4.35 -12.94
CA LYS A 120 2.15 -3.89 -14.07
C LYS A 120 2.95 -2.67 -13.62
N PHE A 121 4.23 -2.85 -13.37
CA PHE A 121 5.15 -1.80 -12.93
C PHE A 121 6.03 -1.30 -14.09
N SER A 122 6.26 0.02 -14.13
CA SER A 122 7.11 0.73 -15.08
C SER A 122 7.90 1.83 -14.36
N SER A 123 9.18 1.96 -14.72
CA SER A 123 10.10 2.99 -14.24
C SER A 123 11.08 3.33 -15.37
N LYS A 124 11.54 4.59 -15.47
CA LYS A 124 12.58 4.95 -16.44
C LYS A 124 13.91 4.26 -16.16
N ASP A 125 14.18 3.98 -14.89
CA ASP A 125 15.31 3.16 -14.47
C ASP A 125 14.80 1.77 -14.11
N ILE A 126 15.16 0.80 -14.97
CA ILE A 126 14.70 -0.59 -14.87
C ILE A 126 15.21 -1.32 -13.62
N CYS A 127 16.21 -0.77 -12.93
CA CYS A 127 16.72 -1.30 -11.66
C CYS A 127 15.82 -0.92 -10.48
N ASN A 128 14.98 0.10 -10.61
CA ASN A 128 13.98 0.39 -9.59
C ASN A 128 12.96 -0.74 -9.51
N GLN A 129 12.47 -0.96 -8.30
CA GLN A 129 11.46 -1.96 -8.01
C GLN A 129 10.35 -1.30 -7.19
N ALA A 130 9.10 -1.52 -7.61
CA ALA A 130 7.97 -1.29 -6.73
C ALA A 130 7.98 -2.33 -5.60
N PHE A 131 7.22 -2.08 -4.54
CA PHE A 131 7.28 -2.90 -3.34
C PHE A 131 5.90 -3.08 -2.73
N MET A 132 5.65 -4.30 -2.24
CA MET A 132 4.49 -4.66 -1.45
C MET A 132 4.95 -5.08 -0.05
N LYS A 133 4.21 -4.63 0.97
CA LYS A 133 4.36 -5.14 2.34
C LYS A 133 2.99 -5.43 2.93
N LEU A 134 2.87 -6.59 3.58
CA LEU A 134 1.73 -6.98 4.38
C LEU A 134 2.18 -7.22 5.82
N ILE A 135 1.44 -6.68 6.77
CA ILE A 135 1.57 -6.97 8.19
C ILE A 135 0.18 -7.35 8.71
N ILE A 136 0.04 -8.55 9.25
CA ILE A 136 -1.13 -8.99 10.01
C ILE A 136 -0.79 -8.85 11.48
N HIS A 137 -1.62 -8.14 12.24
CA HIS A 137 -1.30 -7.77 13.61
C HIS A 137 -2.53 -7.83 14.53
N ASP A 138 -2.28 -7.65 15.83
CA ASP A 138 -3.32 -7.65 16.85
C ASP A 138 -4.14 -6.34 16.83
N ASN A 139 -4.79 -6.00 17.93
CA ASN A 139 -5.76 -4.90 17.99
C ASN A 139 -5.14 -3.53 18.32
N CYS A 140 -3.83 -3.38 18.18
CA CYS A 140 -3.11 -2.12 18.42
C CYS A 140 -2.75 -1.39 17.13
N ASP A 141 -2.37 -0.11 17.26
CA ASP A 141 -1.73 0.62 16.17
C ASP A 141 -0.40 -0.05 15.81
N VAL A 142 -0.18 -0.29 14.51
CA VAL A 142 1.07 -0.82 13.95
C VAL A 142 1.45 0.02 12.74
N ALA A 143 2.71 0.45 12.71
CA ALA A 143 3.30 1.21 11.63
C ALA A 143 4.27 0.40 10.74
N ASP A 144 4.67 0.97 9.62
CA ASP A 144 5.72 0.44 8.78
C ASP A 144 7.13 0.63 9.37
N THR A 145 8.15 0.20 8.64
CA THR A 145 9.54 0.12 9.11
C THR A 145 10.21 1.46 9.37
N LEU A 146 9.63 2.58 8.93
CA LEU A 146 10.13 3.92 9.23
C LEU A 146 9.76 4.37 10.65
N LYS A 147 8.80 3.68 11.30
CA LYS A 147 8.35 3.96 12.66
C LYS A 147 8.29 2.68 13.51
N PRO A 148 9.43 1.96 13.68
CA PRO A 148 9.44 0.64 14.32
C PRO A 148 9.07 0.68 15.82
N ASP A 149 9.19 1.84 16.48
CA ASP A 149 8.76 2.06 17.86
C ASP A 149 7.24 1.87 18.03
N LYS A 150 6.47 2.01 16.95
CA LYS A 150 5.03 1.75 16.90
C LYS A 150 4.67 0.34 16.44
N SER A 151 5.66 -0.53 16.23
CA SER A 151 5.45 -1.88 15.70
C SER A 151 6.31 -2.92 16.42
N PRO A 152 6.26 -3.02 17.76
CA PRO A 152 7.00 -4.04 18.47
C PRO A 152 6.62 -5.44 17.93
N HIS A 153 7.64 -6.30 17.77
CA HIS A 153 7.48 -7.65 17.21
C HIS A 153 6.41 -8.48 17.89
N SER A 154 6.10 -8.21 19.16
CA SER A 154 5.03 -8.89 19.89
C SER A 154 3.64 -8.65 19.31
N LEU A 155 3.38 -7.53 18.62
CA LEU A 155 2.09 -7.22 18.00
C LEU A 155 1.92 -7.86 16.62
N ILE A 156 3.03 -8.15 15.95
CA ILE A 156 3.04 -8.70 14.59
C ILE A 156 2.77 -10.20 14.65
N ILE A 157 1.68 -10.63 14.02
CA ILE A 157 1.29 -12.05 13.95
C ILE A 157 1.92 -12.70 12.73
N ALA A 158 1.85 -12.00 11.59
CA ALA A 158 2.42 -12.46 10.33
C ALA A 158 2.89 -11.27 9.50
N GLN A 159 3.88 -11.48 8.65
CA GLN A 159 4.27 -10.48 7.66
C GLN A 159 4.75 -11.13 6.38
N THR A 160 4.73 -10.36 5.29
CA THR A 160 5.43 -10.72 4.06
C THR A 160 5.72 -9.47 3.25
N SER A 161 6.62 -9.60 2.29
CA SER A 161 6.95 -8.53 1.35
C SER A 161 7.32 -9.08 -0.02
N ALA A 162 7.19 -8.24 -1.04
CA ALA A 162 7.64 -8.59 -2.37
C ALA A 162 8.13 -7.37 -3.15
N TYR A 163 9.26 -7.55 -3.83
CA TYR A 163 9.75 -6.64 -4.85
C TYR A 163 9.05 -6.92 -6.19
N ILE A 164 8.65 -5.85 -6.86
CA ILE A 164 7.96 -5.87 -8.14
C ILE A 164 8.90 -5.25 -9.17
N ASN A 165 9.56 -6.11 -9.93
CA ASN A 165 10.44 -5.71 -11.03
C ASN A 165 9.65 -5.06 -12.17
N HIS A 166 10.36 -4.26 -12.97
CA HIS A 166 9.84 -3.74 -14.23
C HIS A 166 9.17 -4.85 -15.06
N THR A 167 7.93 -4.59 -15.48
CA THR A 167 7.07 -5.63 -16.07
C THR A 167 7.03 -5.61 -17.60
N GLN A 168 7.70 -4.62 -18.22
CA GLN A 168 7.74 -4.42 -19.68
C GLN A 168 6.33 -4.25 -20.27
N GLY A 169 5.46 -3.52 -19.56
CA GLY A 169 4.11 -3.21 -20.01
C GLY A 169 3.13 -4.38 -19.94
N LYS A 170 3.51 -5.51 -19.32
CA LYS A 170 2.65 -6.70 -19.20
C LYS A 170 2.17 -6.89 -17.77
N TRP A 171 0.91 -7.29 -17.62
CA TRP A 171 0.39 -7.75 -16.34
C TRP A 171 1.10 -9.02 -15.88
N LYS A 172 1.49 -9.06 -14.61
CA LYS A 172 2.08 -10.21 -13.95
C LYS A 172 1.28 -10.54 -12.69
N ARG A 173 0.97 -11.81 -12.51
CA ARG A 173 0.42 -12.33 -11.26
C ARG A 173 1.57 -12.62 -10.31
N ILE A 174 1.52 -12.05 -9.11
CA ILE A 174 2.47 -12.31 -8.03
C ILE A 174 1.74 -13.07 -6.94
N SER A 175 2.42 -14.06 -6.35
CA SER A 175 1.95 -14.86 -5.23
C SER A 175 3.06 -14.89 -4.20
N VAL A 176 2.76 -14.45 -2.98
CA VAL A 176 3.77 -14.30 -1.92
C VAL A 176 3.32 -15.08 -0.69
N PRO A 177 4.11 -16.07 -0.21
CA PRO A 177 3.78 -16.78 1.01
C PRO A 177 3.84 -15.82 2.22
N ILE A 178 2.99 -16.07 3.20
CA ILE A 178 2.92 -15.28 4.44
C ILE A 178 3.68 -16.00 5.54
N GLU A 179 4.62 -15.29 6.17
CA GLU A 179 5.40 -15.81 7.29
C GLU A 179 4.71 -15.46 8.62
N TYR A 180 4.56 -16.45 9.49
CA TYR A 180 3.88 -16.33 10.77
C TYR A 180 4.86 -16.42 11.95
N TYR A 181 4.68 -15.58 12.96
CA TYR A 181 5.51 -15.54 14.17
C TYR A 181 4.73 -15.78 15.46
N ASN A 182 3.56 -15.15 15.62
CA ASN A 182 2.77 -15.17 16.86
C ASN A 182 1.38 -15.79 16.65
N ILE A 183 1.32 -17.00 16.08
CA ILE A 183 0.07 -17.68 15.67
C ILE A 183 -0.94 -17.92 16.81
N HIS A 184 -0.50 -17.85 18.07
CA HIS A 184 -1.37 -18.00 19.23
C HIS A 184 -2.18 -16.72 19.53
N LYS A 185 -1.76 -15.57 19.00
CA LYS A 185 -2.52 -14.32 19.04
C LYS A 185 -3.60 -14.34 17.96
N LYS A 186 -4.70 -13.62 18.22
CA LYS A 186 -5.79 -13.46 17.26
C LYS A 186 -5.53 -12.22 16.39
N PRO A 187 -5.47 -12.36 15.06
CA PRO A 187 -5.47 -11.20 14.17
C PRO A 187 -6.70 -10.33 14.38
N ALA A 188 -6.49 -9.01 14.40
CA ALA A 188 -7.57 -8.05 14.39
C ALA A 188 -7.51 -7.15 13.15
N TYR A 189 -6.30 -6.80 12.71
CA TYR A 189 -6.10 -5.89 11.58
C TYR A 189 -5.03 -6.39 10.61
N LEU A 190 -5.08 -5.85 9.39
CA LEU A 190 -3.96 -5.90 8.46
C LEU A 190 -3.54 -4.49 8.03
N LEU A 191 -2.23 -4.33 7.81
CA LEU A 191 -1.62 -3.19 7.14
C LEU A 191 -1.00 -3.69 5.84
N LEU A 192 -1.63 -3.36 4.72
CA LEU A 192 -1.15 -3.69 3.39
C LEU A 192 -0.72 -2.40 2.69
N ILE A 193 0.49 -2.40 2.15
CA ILE A 193 1.13 -1.25 1.52
C ILE A 193 1.63 -1.68 0.15
N PHE A 194 1.32 -0.87 -0.86
CA PHE A 194 2.00 -0.90 -2.15
C PHE A 194 2.61 0.46 -2.43
N THR A 195 3.86 0.47 -2.90
CA THR A 195 4.60 1.68 -3.24
C THR A 195 5.35 1.51 -4.56
N THR A 196 5.52 2.59 -5.31
CA THR A 196 6.31 2.59 -6.54
C THR A 196 7.82 2.41 -6.30
N ASN A 197 8.29 2.53 -5.06
CA ASN A 197 9.66 2.19 -4.65
C ASN A 197 9.71 1.79 -3.17
N GLU A 198 10.51 0.77 -2.81
CA GLU A 198 10.72 0.42 -1.41
C GLU A 198 11.44 1.54 -0.63
N ILE A 199 12.42 2.18 -1.27
CA ILE A 199 13.31 3.13 -0.59
C ILE A 199 12.72 4.53 -0.73
N PRO A 200 12.35 5.20 0.39
CA PRO A 200 11.80 6.54 0.33
C PRO A 200 12.73 7.52 -0.37
N GLY A 201 12.18 8.27 -1.32
CA GLY A 201 12.93 9.26 -2.07
C GLY A 201 13.75 8.70 -3.24
N GLN A 202 13.71 7.40 -3.49
CA GLN A 202 14.27 6.78 -4.70
C GLN A 202 13.20 6.63 -5.78
N GLY A 203 13.59 6.19 -6.97
CA GLY A 203 12.72 6.18 -8.14
C GLY A 203 12.91 7.43 -9.00
N THR A 204 12.11 7.54 -10.05
CA THR A 204 12.32 8.53 -11.12
C THR A 204 11.41 9.75 -11.05
N GLY A 205 10.42 9.72 -10.15
CA GLY A 205 9.36 10.73 -10.11
C GLY A 205 8.33 10.59 -11.23
N GLU A 206 8.49 9.60 -12.11
CA GLU A 206 7.55 9.25 -13.18
C GLU A 206 7.26 7.74 -13.22
N ASP A 207 7.62 7.01 -12.15
CA ASP A 207 7.32 5.60 -11.98
C ASP A 207 5.81 5.37 -11.87
N SER A 208 5.32 4.27 -12.44
CA SER A 208 3.91 3.88 -12.42
C SER A 208 3.75 2.42 -12.04
N LEU A 209 2.77 2.15 -11.18
CA LEU A 209 2.40 0.84 -10.69
C LEU A 209 0.90 0.66 -10.88
N TYR A 210 0.51 -0.24 -11.78
CA TYR A 210 -0.86 -0.73 -11.84
C TYR A 210 -1.03 -1.89 -10.87
N LEU A 211 -2.18 -1.97 -10.21
CA LEU A 211 -2.59 -3.09 -9.36
C LEU A 211 -4.02 -3.50 -9.66
N ASP A 212 -4.28 -4.80 -9.55
CA ASP A 212 -5.60 -5.38 -9.75
C ASP A 212 -5.74 -6.70 -8.98
N ASP A 213 -6.97 -7.09 -8.67
CA ASP A 213 -7.38 -8.38 -8.09
C ASP A 213 -6.49 -8.92 -6.97
N ILE A 214 -6.44 -8.17 -5.87
CA ILE A 214 -5.77 -8.59 -4.63
C ILE A 214 -6.64 -9.62 -3.90
N SER A 215 -6.06 -10.77 -3.58
CA SER A 215 -6.74 -11.87 -2.90
C SER A 215 -5.82 -12.60 -1.93
N PHE A 216 -6.42 -13.13 -0.87
CA PHE A 216 -5.78 -14.01 0.10
C PHE A 216 -6.11 -15.47 -0.21
N ILE A 217 -5.11 -16.34 -0.21
CA ILE A 217 -5.28 -17.78 -0.46
C ILE A 217 -5.22 -18.52 0.87
N TYR A 218 -6.18 -19.43 1.06
CA TYR A 218 -6.28 -20.30 2.22
C TYR A 218 -6.22 -21.74 1.71
N ARG A 219 -5.17 -22.47 2.11
CA ARG A 219 -4.99 -23.90 1.90
C ARG A 219 -5.18 -24.54 3.27
N HIS A 220 -6.22 -25.35 3.38
CA HIS A 220 -6.47 -26.15 4.56
C HIS A 220 -5.49 -27.32 4.64
#